data_AF-A0A8C9FD05-F1
#
_entry.id   AF-A0A8C9FD05-F1
#
_cell.length_a   1.000
_cell.length_b   1.000
_cell.length_c   1.000
_cell.angle_alpha   90.00
_cell.angle_beta   90.00
_cell.angle_gamma   90.00
#
_symmetry.space_group_name_H-M   'P 1'
#
loop_
_entity.id
_entity.type
_entity.pdbx_description
1 polymer ?
#
loop_
_entity_poly.entity_id
_entity_poly.type
_entity_poly.pdbx_seq_one_letter_code
_entity_poly.pdbx_strand_id
1 'polypeptide(L)'
;FYIALFQVGCDHGLGSKAVLDACGVCKGDNSTCNCRQYLSNWLKKEKPSLSVQQLQKSGARSIHLHEMQISTSYLAVRNLNKKYYLTGDWTIDWPGKFPFAGTVFDYQRSFNHPESLYAAGPTNETLVFEHVGSTHSEAVVDGSSSHHVTP
;
A
#
# COMPACT_ATOMS: atom_id res chain seq x y z
N PHE A 1 -35.08 -19.71 -2.22
CA PHE A 1 -34.16 -19.74 -1.07
C PHE A 1 -33.25 -18.52 -1.16
N TYR A 2 -33.41 -17.55 -0.28
CA TYR A 2 -32.47 -16.42 -0.17
C TYR A 2 -31.40 -16.79 0.84
N ILE A 3 -30.14 -16.83 0.41
CA ILE A 3 -28.99 -16.88 1.30
C ILE A 3 -28.77 -15.46 1.81
N ALA A 4 -28.98 -15.22 3.10
CA ALA A 4 -28.57 -13.97 3.74
C ALA A 4 -27.06 -14.05 3.98
N LEU A 5 -26.28 -13.25 3.23
CA LEU A 5 -24.85 -13.08 3.45
C LEU A 5 -24.64 -12.08 4.59
N PHE A 6 -24.49 -12.57 5.82
CA PHE A 6 -24.11 -11.73 6.95
C PHE A 6 -22.60 -11.56 7.00
N GLN A 7 -22.14 -10.31 6.95
CA GLN A 7 -20.73 -9.99 7.21
C GLN A 7 -20.42 -10.19 8.70
N VAL A 8 -19.20 -10.63 8.98
CA VAL A 8 -18.68 -10.73 10.35
C VAL A 8 -17.87 -9.47 10.63
N GLY A 9 -18.25 -8.74 11.68
CA GLY A 9 -17.49 -7.57 12.13
C GLY A 9 -16.14 -7.94 12.72
N CYS A 10 -15.26 -6.96 12.92
CA CYS A 10 -13.95 -7.20 13.56
C CYS A 10 -14.05 -7.73 14.99
N ASP A 11 -15.22 -7.64 15.63
CA ASP A 11 -15.53 -8.14 16.96
C ASP A 11 -16.09 -9.58 16.94
N HIS A 12 -15.96 -10.26 15.80
CA HIS A 12 -16.46 -11.62 15.56
C HIS A 12 -17.99 -11.76 15.64
N GLY A 13 -18.73 -10.66 15.66
CA GLY A 13 -20.19 -10.66 15.64
C GLY A 13 -20.77 -10.84 14.24
N LEU A 14 -21.70 -11.79 14.06
CA LEU A 14 -22.43 -11.98 12.80
C LEU A 14 -23.43 -10.82 12.60
N GLY A 15 -23.36 -10.14 11.45
CA GLY A 15 -24.16 -8.94 11.18
C GLY A 15 -23.66 -7.69 11.92
N SER A 16 -22.53 -7.78 12.64
CA SER A 16 -21.92 -6.64 13.31
C SER A 16 -21.33 -5.68 12.29
N LYS A 17 -21.54 -4.38 12.52
CA LYS A 17 -20.92 -3.29 11.74
C LYS A 17 -19.57 -2.84 12.31
N ALA A 18 -18.98 -3.62 13.21
CA ALA A 18 -17.69 -3.29 13.81
C ALA A 18 -16.58 -3.35 12.75
N VAL A 19 -15.81 -2.27 12.66
CA VAL A 19 -14.68 -2.12 11.73
C VAL A 19 -13.40 -1.86 12.52
N LEU A 20 -12.27 -2.28 11.96
CA LEU A 20 -10.95 -1.93 12.44
C LEU A 20 -10.69 -0.43 12.24
N ASP A 21 -10.03 0.20 13.19
CA ASP A 21 -9.46 1.54 13.01
C ASP A 21 -8.19 1.48 12.13
N ALA A 22 -7.57 2.63 11.83
CA ALA A 22 -6.37 2.70 10.99
C ALA A 22 -5.17 1.98 11.63
N CYS A 23 -5.16 1.82 12.95
CA CYS A 23 -4.16 1.08 13.71
C CYS A 23 -4.44 -0.43 13.72
N GLY A 24 -5.59 -0.86 13.22
CA GLY A 24 -6.11 -2.21 13.23
C GLY A 24 -6.55 -2.70 14.62
N VAL A 25 -7.11 -1.80 15.42
CA VAL A 25 -7.84 -2.09 16.66
C VAL A 25 -9.34 -2.08 16.35
N CYS A 26 -10.07 -3.13 16.76
CA CYS A 26 -11.50 -3.22 16.51
C CYS A 26 -12.27 -2.18 17.33
N LYS A 27 -13.11 -1.35 16.67
CA LYS A 27 -13.79 -0.21 17.29
C LYS A 27 -12.81 0.77 17.97
N GLY A 28 -11.57 0.85 17.47
CA GLY A 28 -10.56 1.79 17.97
C GLY A 28 -10.82 3.22 17.52
N ASP A 29 -10.02 4.15 18.06
CA ASP A 29 -10.13 5.60 17.87
C ASP A 29 -8.91 6.20 17.15
N ASN A 30 -8.07 5.37 16.52
CA ASN A 30 -6.80 5.75 15.87
C ASN A 30 -5.69 6.26 16.82
N SER A 31 -5.81 6.09 18.13
CA SER A 31 -4.83 6.63 19.09
C SER A 31 -3.59 5.74 19.32
N THR A 32 -3.62 4.48 18.87
CA THR A 32 -2.59 3.46 19.19
C THR A 32 -1.45 3.37 18.17
N CYS A 33 -1.48 4.20 17.14
CA CYS A 33 -0.51 4.23 16.06
C CYS A 33 -0.30 5.66 15.55
N ASN A 34 0.80 5.87 14.82
CA ASN A 34 1.04 7.11 14.11
C ASN A 34 0.70 6.92 12.64
N CYS A 35 -0.25 7.70 12.13
CA CYS A 35 -0.48 7.84 10.70
C CYS A 35 0.55 8.80 10.11
N ARG A 36 1.19 8.38 9.03
CA ARG A 36 2.15 9.20 8.29
C ARG A 36 1.74 9.26 6.83
N GLN A 37 1.79 10.46 6.29
CA GLN A 37 1.62 10.74 4.87
C GLN A 37 2.94 11.23 4.32
N TYR A 38 3.35 10.65 3.20
CA TYR A 38 4.57 11.03 2.49
C TYR A 38 4.18 11.45 1.07
N LEU A 39 4.32 12.75 0.79
CA LEU A 39 4.25 13.25 -0.58
C LEU A 39 5.62 13.05 -1.22
N SER A 40 5.61 12.45 -2.41
CA SER A 40 6.82 12.08 -3.11
C SER A 40 6.74 12.54 -4.56
N ASN A 41 7.69 13.40 -4.93
CA ASN A 41 7.84 13.91 -6.29
C ASN A 41 8.87 13.05 -7.01
N TRP A 42 8.41 12.13 -7.85
CA TRP A 42 9.24 11.17 -8.57
C TRP A 42 9.70 11.82 -9.87
N LEU A 43 10.77 12.62 -9.75
CA LEU A 43 11.46 13.22 -10.87
C LEU A 43 12.55 12.25 -11.36
N LYS A 44 12.57 11.89 -12.65
CA LYS A 44 13.77 11.29 -13.26
C LYS A 44 14.88 12.33 -13.20
N LYS A 45 15.80 12.23 -12.23
CA LYS A 45 17.12 12.84 -12.42
C LYS A 45 17.80 12.12 -13.57
N GLU A 46 18.53 12.85 -14.41
CA GLU A 46 19.25 12.35 -15.60
C GLU A 46 20.37 11.30 -15.31
N LYS A 47 20.33 10.64 -14.14
CA LYS A 47 21.18 9.51 -13.81
C LYS A 47 20.32 8.25 -13.70
N PRO A 48 20.73 7.11 -14.28
CA PRO A 48 19.98 5.86 -14.27
C PRO A 48 19.94 5.16 -12.89
N SER A 49 20.13 5.88 -11.79
CA SER A 49 20.13 5.35 -10.44
C SER A 49 19.30 6.23 -9.51
N LEU A 50 18.28 5.60 -8.95
CA LEU A 50 17.27 6.14 -8.04
C LEU A 50 16.24 7.07 -8.70
N SER A 51 15.18 6.45 -9.22
CA SER A 51 13.84 6.92 -8.87
C SER A 51 13.82 7.17 -7.35
N VAL A 52 13.09 8.18 -6.88
CA VAL A 52 12.82 8.37 -5.44
C VAL A 52 12.41 7.01 -4.86
N GLN A 53 12.67 6.71 -3.59
CA GLN A 53 12.38 5.39 -3.02
C GLN A 53 11.71 5.64 -1.69
N GLN A 54 10.43 5.29 -1.57
CA GLN A 54 9.73 5.41 -0.30
C GLN A 54 9.84 4.08 0.44
N LEU A 55 10.44 4.13 1.63
CA LEU A 55 10.58 2.97 2.51
C LEU A 55 9.40 2.90 3.46
N GLN A 56 8.68 1.79 3.40
CA GLN A 56 7.66 1.45 4.37
C GLN A 56 8.18 0.35 5.29
N LYS A 57 8.34 0.66 6.58
CA LYS A 57 8.91 -0.27 7.57
C LYS A 57 7.98 -1.46 7.80
N SER A 58 8.56 -2.57 8.26
CA SER A 58 7.79 -3.71 8.80
C SER A 58 6.83 -3.25 9.90
N GLY A 59 5.65 -3.87 9.96
CA GLY A 59 4.55 -3.54 10.87
C GLY A 59 3.62 -2.43 10.38
N ALA A 60 3.81 -1.92 9.16
CA ALA A 60 2.96 -0.88 8.60
C ALA A 60 1.57 -1.41 8.22
N ARG A 61 0.54 -0.63 8.52
CA ARG A 61 -0.89 -0.91 8.26
C ARG A 61 -1.50 0.22 7.44
N SER A 62 -2.70 -0.04 6.92
CA SER A 62 -3.49 0.97 6.19
C SER A 62 -2.66 1.67 5.11
N ILE A 63 -1.89 0.90 4.35
CA ILE A 63 -0.97 1.42 3.34
C ILE A 63 -1.78 1.81 2.12
N HIS A 64 -1.67 3.06 1.69
CA HIS A 64 -2.33 3.54 0.48
C HIS A 64 -1.33 4.36 -0.34
N LEU A 65 -0.93 3.83 -1.47
CA LEU A 65 -0.09 4.50 -2.46
C LEU A 65 -0.98 4.85 -3.65
N HIS A 66 -1.00 6.11 -4.06
CA HIS A 66 -1.73 6.52 -5.25
C HIS A 66 -1.00 7.64 -5.98
N GLU A 67 -1.07 7.61 -7.30
CA GLU A 67 -0.65 8.73 -8.13
C GLU A 67 -1.61 9.91 -7.94
N MET A 68 -1.07 11.12 -7.94
CA MET A 68 -1.86 12.36 -7.83
C MET A 68 -2.54 12.71 -9.17
N GLN A 69 -1.95 12.29 -10.28
CA GLN A 69 -2.40 12.54 -11.64
C GLN A 69 -2.14 11.30 -12.49
N ILE A 70 -2.96 11.08 -13.51
CA ILE A 70 -2.79 9.98 -14.46
C ILE A 70 -1.41 10.15 -15.14
N SER A 71 -0.58 9.13 -15.04
CA SER A 71 0.74 9.13 -15.65
C SER A 71 1.00 7.88 -16.50
N THR A 72 2.09 7.91 -17.26
CA THR A 72 2.58 6.73 -18.00
C THR A 72 3.60 5.91 -17.20
N SER A 73 3.87 6.28 -15.94
CA SER A 73 4.61 5.45 -14.99
C SER A 73 3.77 4.27 -14.50
N TYR A 74 4.46 3.27 -13.97
CA TYR A 74 3.87 2.11 -13.30
C TYR A 74 4.43 1.98 -11.88
N LEU A 75 3.55 1.71 -10.91
CA LEU A 75 3.91 1.37 -9.54
C LEU A 75 4.71 0.06 -9.51
N ALA A 76 5.84 0.10 -8.82
CA ALA A 76 6.71 -1.03 -8.55
C ALA A 76 6.93 -1.19 -7.05
N VAL A 77 6.98 -2.45 -6.60
CA VAL A 77 7.19 -2.79 -5.20
C VAL A 77 8.27 -3.86 -5.10
N ARG A 78 9.24 -3.65 -4.23
CA ARG A 78 10.28 -4.64 -3.92
C ARG A 78 10.66 -4.62 -2.45
N ASN A 79 11.33 -5.67 -2.00
CA ASN A 79 11.98 -5.65 -0.69
C ASN A 79 13.39 -5.05 -0.73
N LEU A 80 14.04 -4.99 0.44
CA LEU A 80 15.42 -4.50 0.57
C LEU A 80 16.45 -5.35 -0.18
N ASN A 81 16.14 -6.62 -0.44
CA ASN A 81 16.99 -7.55 -1.20
C ASN A 81 16.78 -7.43 -2.72
N LYS A 82 16.02 -6.43 -3.18
CA LYS A 82 15.68 -6.17 -4.60
C LYS A 82 14.84 -7.27 -5.26
N LYS A 83 14.13 -8.08 -4.48
CA LYS A 83 13.10 -8.97 -5.01
C LYS A 83 11.84 -8.16 -5.29
N TYR A 84 11.40 -8.12 -6.54
CA TYR A 84 10.15 -7.46 -6.92
C TYR A 84 8.92 -8.33 -6.60
N TYR A 85 7.86 -7.66 -6.17
CA TYR A 85 6.54 -8.24 -5.88
C TYR A 85 5.46 -7.71 -6.83
N LEU A 86 5.64 -6.51 -7.35
CA LEU A 86 4.77 -5.85 -8.31
C LEU A 86 5.65 -5.05 -9.27
N THR A 87 5.39 -5.17 -10.58
CA THR A 87 6.03 -4.46 -11.69
C THR A 87 7.55 -4.35 -11.50
N GLY A 88 8.29 -5.28 -12.08
CA GLY A 88 9.74 -5.36 -11.95
C GLY A 88 10.33 -6.31 -12.98
N ASP A 89 11.65 -6.41 -13.01
CA ASP A 89 12.37 -7.35 -13.90
C ASP A 89 11.90 -7.32 -15.36
N TRP A 90 11.68 -6.12 -15.91
CA TRP A 90 11.19 -5.85 -17.28
C TRP A 90 9.74 -6.27 -17.56
N THR A 91 8.94 -6.52 -16.51
CA THR A 91 7.55 -6.94 -16.62
C THR A 91 6.61 -5.92 -15.96
N ILE A 92 5.40 -5.82 -16.52
CA ILE A 92 4.30 -4.98 -16.02
C ILE A 92 3.16 -5.90 -15.61
N ASP A 93 2.69 -5.75 -14.38
CA ASP A 93 1.59 -6.54 -13.83
C ASP A 93 0.23 -5.96 -14.20
N TRP A 94 -0.78 -6.83 -14.30
CA TRP A 94 -2.17 -6.43 -14.49
C TRP A 94 -2.84 -6.08 -13.15
N PRO A 95 -3.87 -5.22 -13.13
CA PRO A 95 -4.65 -4.93 -11.93
C PRO A 95 -5.15 -6.22 -11.25
N GLY A 96 -5.04 -6.28 -9.92
CA GLY A 96 -5.36 -7.49 -9.18
C GLY A 96 -4.88 -7.50 -7.74
N LYS A 97 -5.02 -8.67 -7.10
CA LYS A 97 -4.63 -8.89 -5.71
C LYS A 97 -3.33 -9.69 -5.62
N PHE A 98 -2.34 -9.12 -4.93
CA PHE A 98 -0.99 -9.65 -4.82
C PHE A 98 -0.66 -9.96 -3.35
N PRO A 99 -0.54 -11.24 -2.97
CA PRO A 99 -0.13 -11.62 -1.62
C PRO A 99 1.38 -11.54 -1.45
N PHE A 100 1.87 -10.57 -0.66
CA PHE A 100 3.29 -10.45 -0.29
C PHE A 100 3.46 -9.65 1.01
N ALA A 101 4.66 -9.71 1.61
CA ALA A 101 4.97 -9.04 2.88
C ALA A 101 3.95 -9.28 4.00
N GLY A 102 3.31 -10.47 4.05
CA GLY A 102 2.35 -10.83 5.09
C GLY A 102 0.96 -10.23 4.96
N THR A 103 0.67 -9.52 3.87
CA THR A 103 -0.66 -8.94 3.58
C THR A 103 -1.02 -9.15 2.10
N VAL A 104 -2.24 -8.76 1.73
CA VAL A 104 -2.66 -8.68 0.33
C VAL A 104 -2.67 -7.23 -0.09
N PHE A 105 -2.00 -6.95 -1.21
CA PHE A 105 -2.06 -5.66 -1.88
C PHE A 105 -3.07 -5.71 -3.02
N ASP A 106 -3.98 -4.75 -3.07
CA ASP A 106 -4.94 -4.52 -4.15
C ASP A 106 -4.36 -3.43 -5.07
N TYR A 107 -3.92 -3.85 -6.25
CA TYR A 107 -3.32 -2.99 -7.26
C TYR A 107 -4.37 -2.62 -8.30
N GLN A 108 -4.58 -1.32 -8.50
CA GLN A 108 -5.59 -0.79 -9.40
C GLN A 108 -4.96 0.16 -10.40
N ARG A 109 -5.33 -0.05 -11.66
CA ARG A 109 -4.96 0.84 -12.76
C ARG A 109 -6.08 0.86 -13.77
N SER A 110 -6.46 2.05 -14.24
CA SER A 110 -7.42 2.22 -15.33
C SER A 110 -7.01 3.41 -16.19
N PHE A 111 -7.51 3.47 -17.43
CA PHE A 111 -7.17 4.57 -18.34
C PHE A 111 -7.63 5.96 -17.85
N ASN A 112 -8.64 6.00 -16.98
CA ASN A 112 -9.31 7.25 -16.58
C ASN A 112 -9.11 7.59 -15.10
N HIS A 113 -8.33 6.80 -14.36
CA HIS A 113 -8.05 7.05 -12.95
C HIS A 113 -6.56 6.88 -12.66
N PRO A 114 -6.00 7.66 -11.72
CA PRO A 114 -4.63 7.47 -11.27
C PRO A 114 -4.41 6.04 -10.76
N GLU A 115 -3.20 5.55 -10.95
CA GLU A 115 -2.80 4.24 -10.45
C GLU A 115 -2.75 4.23 -8.92
N SER A 116 -3.18 3.13 -8.30
CA SER A 116 -3.18 2.98 -6.85
C SER A 116 -2.84 1.57 -6.39
N LEU A 117 -2.38 1.49 -5.15
CA LEU A 117 -2.00 0.27 -4.47
C LEU A 117 -2.39 0.39 -2.99
N TYR A 118 -3.22 -0.54 -2.54
CA TYR A 118 -3.74 -0.55 -1.17
C TYR A 118 -3.44 -1.85 -0.45
N ALA A 119 -3.08 -1.78 0.83
CA ALA A 119 -3.05 -2.95 1.71
C ALA A 119 -3.49 -2.60 3.14
N ALA A 120 -4.30 -3.47 3.74
CA ALA A 120 -4.68 -3.34 5.14
C ALA A 120 -3.49 -3.55 6.10
N GLY A 121 -2.55 -4.43 5.75
CA GLY A 121 -1.41 -4.79 6.60
C GLY A 121 -1.81 -5.70 7.78
N PRO A 122 -0.93 -5.88 8.78
CA PRO A 122 0.42 -5.32 8.86
C PRO A 122 1.38 -5.97 7.88
N THR A 123 2.38 -5.22 7.41
CA THR A 123 3.51 -5.81 6.70
C THR A 123 4.44 -6.56 7.66
N ASN A 124 5.06 -7.65 7.21
CA ASN A 124 6.06 -8.38 8.00
C ASN A 124 7.51 -8.08 7.57
N GLU A 125 7.71 -7.36 6.46
CA GLU A 125 9.01 -6.90 5.99
C GLU A 125 8.97 -5.43 5.54
N THR A 126 10.14 -4.82 5.39
CA THR A 126 10.28 -3.46 4.85
C THR A 126 10.15 -3.49 3.33
N LEU A 127 9.28 -2.63 2.81
CA LEU A 127 9.01 -2.48 1.38
C LEU A 127 9.60 -1.20 0.84
N VAL A 128 10.00 -1.24 -0.43
CA VAL A 128 10.42 -0.09 -1.22
C VAL A 128 9.40 0.12 -2.34
N PHE A 129 8.80 1.31 -2.37
CA PHE A 129 7.92 1.73 -3.45
C PHE A 129 8.69 2.54 -4.49
N GLU A 130 8.48 2.23 -5.76
CA GLU A 130 9.17 2.80 -6.91
C GLU A 130 8.18 3.07 -8.06
N HIS A 131 8.54 3.95 -8.99
CA HIS A 131 7.86 4.15 -10.26
C HIS A 131 8.78 3.77 -11.42
N VAL A 132 8.26 3.04 -12.39
CA VAL A 132 8.95 2.66 -13.63
C VAL A 132 8.27 3.37 -14.80
N GLY A 133 8.99 4.17 -15.59
CA GLY A 133 8.44 4.79 -16.81
C GLY A 133 8.72 6.29 -16.97
N SER A 134 7.78 7.14 -16.55
CA SER A 134 7.74 8.59 -16.84
C SER A 134 8.91 9.37 -16.21
N THR A 135 9.18 10.56 -16.76
CA THR A 135 10.16 11.52 -16.24
C THR A 135 9.62 12.37 -15.08
N HIS A 136 8.30 12.47 -14.93
CA HIS A 136 7.63 13.22 -13.88
C HIS A 136 6.33 12.50 -13.46
N SER A 137 6.24 12.13 -12.18
CA SER A 137 4.99 11.66 -11.55
C SER A 137 5.01 12.03 -10.07
N GLU A 138 3.88 12.44 -9.53
CA GLU A 138 3.71 12.71 -8.10
C GLU A 138 2.82 11.63 -7.50
N ALA A 139 3.23 11.09 -6.36
CA ALA A 139 2.45 10.08 -5.64
C ALA A 139 2.47 10.35 -4.15
N VAL A 140 1.39 9.92 -3.51
CA VAL A 140 1.21 10.00 -2.06
C VAL A 140 1.22 8.59 -1.51
N VAL A 141 2.05 8.37 -0.49
CA VAL A 141 2.07 7.14 0.30
C VAL A 141 1.58 7.46 1.71
N ASP A 142 0.44 6.90 2.05
CA ASP A 142 -0.12 6.91 3.39
C ASP A 142 0.13 5.57 4.07
N GLY A 143 0.35 5.60 5.38
CA GLY A 143 0.37 4.39 6.19
C GLY A 143 0.40 4.68 7.67
N SER A 144 -0.11 3.75 8.46
CA SER A 144 -0.03 3.77 9.91
C SER A 144 1.03 2.79 10.40
N SER A 145 1.69 3.16 11.49
CA SER A 145 2.61 2.27 12.19
C SER A 145 2.29 2.35 13.67
N SER A 146 1.95 1.20 14.27
CA SER A 146 1.76 1.10 15.72
C SER A 146 2.99 1.66 16.42
N HIS A 147 2.76 2.32 17.57
CA HIS A 147 3.87 2.69 18.44
C HIS A 147 4.75 1.45 18.62
N HIS A 148 6.03 1.57 18.27
CA HIS A 148 6.99 0.51 18.45
C HIS A 148 7.03 0.22 19.95
N VAL A 149 6.31 -0.81 20.41
CA VAL A 149 6.67 -1.48 21.65
C VAL A 149 7.93 -2.26 21.27
N THR A 150 9.07 -1.57 21.29
CA THR A 150 10.32 -2.28 21.51
C THR A 150 10.14 -3.05 22.82
N PRO A 151 10.45 -4.36 22.87
CA PRO A 151 10.57 -5.04 24.15
C PRO A 151 11.61 -4.36 25.05
#